data_AF-A0A4Y9UPK9-F1
#
_entry.id   AF-A0A4Y9UPK9-F1
#
_cell.length_a   1.000
_cell.length_b   1.000
_cell.length_c   1.000
_cell.angle_alpha   90.00
_cell.angle_beta   90.00
_cell.angle_gamma   90.00
#
_symmetry.space_group_name_H-M   'P 1'
#
loop_
_entity.id
_entity.type
_entity.pdbx_description
1 polymer ?
#
loop_
_entity_poly.entity_id
_entity_poly.type
_entity_poly.pdbx_seq_one_letter_code
_entity_poly.pdbx_strand_id
1 'polypeptide(L)' 'MSEKRTKFVKLAEARVNRAIQDIRLIGNLSNRSAYEYDEEDVKKIFRALQKATEAARQKFGSGEGSRDSEFSLND' A
#
# COMPACT_ATOMS: atom_id res chain seq x y z
N MET A 1 -5.74 -26.45 5.98
CA MET A 1 -5.49 -25.21 5.20
C MET A 1 -5.31 -25.59 3.74
N SER A 2 -5.92 -24.90 2.78
CA SER A 2 -5.74 -25.21 1.35
C SER A 2 -4.37 -24.80 0.84
N GLU A 3 -3.84 -25.48 -0.18
CA GLU A 3 -2.55 -25.12 -0.80
C GLU A 3 -2.52 -23.68 -1.31
N LYS A 4 -3.64 -23.21 -1.90
CA LYS A 4 -3.81 -21.81 -2.34
C LYS A 4 -3.67 -20.84 -1.17
N ARG A 5 -4.26 -21.15 0.00
CA ARG A 5 -4.15 -20.32 1.21
C ARG A 5 -2.73 -20.32 1.76
N THR A 6 -2.08 -21.49 1.86
CA THR A 6 -0.70 -21.60 2.33
C THR A 6 0.27 -20.82 1.44
N LYS A 7 0.12 -20.93 0.11
CA LYS A 7 0.91 -20.15 -0.85
C LYS A 7 0.67 -18.65 -0.70
N PHE A 8 -0.57 -18.22 -0.52
CA PHE A 8 -0.90 -16.82 -0.28
C PHE A 8 -0.23 -16.30 0.99
N VAL A 9 -0.36 -17.00 2.12
CA VAL A 9 0.22 -16.57 3.42
C VAL A 9 1.73 -16.42 3.30
N LYS A 10 2.42 -17.45 2.78
CA LYS A 10 3.88 -17.42 2.59
C LYS A 10 4.34 -16.22 1.75
N LEU A 11 3.63 -15.95 0.66
CA LEU A 11 3.96 -14.83 -0.22
C LEU A 11 3.63 -13.47 0.41
N ALA A 12 2.50 -13.36 1.12
CA ALA A 12 2.08 -12.15 1.79
C ALA A 12 3.08 -11.76 2.88
N GLU A 13 3.42 -12.68 3.77
CA GLU A 13 4.39 -12.45 4.84
C GLU A 13 5.75 -12.00 4.28
N ALA A 14 6.28 -12.72 3.29
CA ALA A 14 7.58 -12.39 2.70
C ALA A 14 7.60 -11.02 2.02
N ARG A 15 6.49 -10.61 1.37
CA ARG A 15 6.39 -9.33 0.66
C ARG A 15 6.16 -8.16 1.62
N VAL A 16 5.26 -8.33 2.59
CA VAL A 16 4.96 -7.30 3.60
C VAL A 16 6.19 -7.03 4.47
N ASN A 17 6.90 -8.07 4.91
CA ASN A 17 8.13 -7.89 5.68
C ASN A 17 9.19 -7.13 4.88
N ARG A 18 9.37 -7.41 3.59
CA ARG A 18 10.28 -6.62 2.73
C ARG A 18 9.86 -5.16 2.64
N ALA A 19 8.59 -4.88 2.37
CA ALA A 19 8.08 -3.51 2.32
C ALA A 19 8.30 -2.75 3.64
N ILE A 20 8.10 -3.40 4.79
CA ILE A 20 8.36 -2.80 6.11
C ILE A 20 9.85 -2.46 6.27
N GLN A 21 10.77 -3.33 5.84
CA GLN A 21 12.21 -3.05 5.90
C GLN A 21 12.58 -1.87 5.00
N ASP A 22 12.06 -1.83 3.77
CA ASP A 22 12.32 -0.72 2.84
C ASP A 22 11.78 0.61 3.41
N ILE A 23 10.60 0.60 4.02
CA ILE A 23 10.03 1.79 4.70
C ILE A 23 10.94 2.24 5.86
N ARG A 24 11.52 1.32 6.63
CA ARG A 24 12.49 1.67 7.69
C ARG A 24 13.74 2.32 7.11
N LEU A 25 14.27 1.79 6.01
CA LEU A 25 15.44 2.38 5.32
C LEU A 25 15.13 3.78 4.79
N ILE A 26 13.93 4.01 4.25
CA ILE A 26 13.46 5.36 3.89
C ILE A 26 13.43 6.26 5.13
N GLY A 27 12.98 5.76 6.28
CA GLY A 27 13.00 6.50 7.55
C GLY A 27 14.40 6.95 7.97
N ASN A 28 15.43 6.16 7.70
CA ASN A 28 16.82 6.52 8.01
C ASN A 28 17.33 7.73 7.21
N LEU A 29 16.69 8.06 6.08
CA LEU A 29 17.01 9.27 5.30
C LEU A 29 16.65 10.56 6.03
N SER A 30 15.89 10.49 7.13
CA SER A 30 15.62 11.64 8.01
C SER A 30 16.86 12.18 8.74
N ASN A 31 17.99 11.48 8.68
CA ASN A 31 19.22 11.94 9.29
C ASN A 31 19.82 13.14 8.52
N ARG A 32 19.46 14.35 8.92
CA ARG A 32 19.98 15.61 8.34
C ARG A 32 21.49 15.83 8.53
N SER A 33 22.16 15.08 9.40
CA SER A 33 23.62 15.13 9.50
C SER A 33 24.32 14.41 8.35
N ALA A 34 23.64 13.46 7.70
CA ALA A 34 24.16 12.68 6.59
C ALA A 34 23.55 13.09 5.24
N TYR A 35 22.38 13.73 5.25
CA TYR A 35 21.61 14.03 4.04
C TYR A 35 21.02 15.44 4.08
N GLU A 36 20.87 16.02 2.89
CA GLU A 36 20.12 17.26 2.67
C GLU A 36 18.83 16.95 1.92
N TYR A 37 17.74 17.53 2.38
CA TYR A 37 16.40 17.39 1.79
C TYR A 37 15.50 18.51 2.29
N ASP A 38 14.50 18.88 1.51
CA ASP A 38 13.50 19.86 1.90
C ASP A 38 12.16 19.20 2.27
N GLU A 39 11.15 20.03 2.59
CA GLU A 39 9.81 19.51 2.88
C GLU A 39 9.11 18.93 1.64
N GLU A 40 9.43 19.42 0.45
CA GLU A 40 8.84 18.97 -0.80
C GLU A 40 9.28 17.53 -1.14
N ASP A 41 10.55 17.21 -0.90
CA ASP A 41 11.10 15.87 -1.02
C ASP A 41 10.36 14.88 -0.12
N VAL A 42 10.19 15.24 1.17
CA VAL A 42 9.46 14.44 2.14
C VAL A 42 8.01 14.24 1.67
N LYS A 43 7.34 15.30 1.23
CA LYS A 43 5.96 15.23 0.70
C LYS A 43 5.87 14.30 -0.52
N LYS A 44 6.81 14.38 -1.46
CA LYS A 44 6.86 13.52 -2.66
C LYS A 44 7.04 12.05 -2.29
N ILE A 45 7.98 11.73 -1.39
CA ILE A 45 8.25 10.36 -0.92
C ILE A 45 6.98 9.73 -0.34
N PHE A 46 6.34 10.39 0.63
CA PHE A 46 5.19 9.81 1.31
C PHE A 46 3.93 9.79 0.42
N ARG A 47 3.74 10.76 -0.48
CA ARG A 47 2.67 10.69 -1.49
C ARG A 47 2.83 9.49 -2.42
N ALA A 48 4.06 9.19 -2.86
CA ALA A 48 4.32 8.03 -3.70
C ALA A 48 4.02 6.71 -2.98
N LEU A 49 4.46 6.58 -1.71
CA LEU A 49 4.16 5.41 -0.89
C LEU A 49 2.65 5.23 -0.67
N GLN A 50 1.93 6.31 -0.34
CA GLN A 50 0.48 6.27 -0.15
C GLN A 50 -0.26 5.86 -1.44
N LYS A 51 0.15 6.41 -2.60
CA LYS A 51 -0.45 6.02 -3.90
C LYS A 51 -0.22 4.54 -4.20
N ALA A 52 0.97 4.02 -3.91
CA ALA A 52 1.31 2.62 -4.14
C ALA A 52 0.49 1.68 -3.24
N THR A 53 0.32 2.01 -1.96
CA THR A 53 -0.47 1.19 -1.03
C THR A 53 -1.97 1.24 -1.36
N GLU A 54 -2.50 2.40 -1.73
CA GLU A 54 -3.89 2.56 -2.15
C GLU A 54 -4.17 1.77 -3.43
N ALA A 55 -3.30 1.85 -4.44
CA ALA A 55 -3.44 1.05 -5.67
C ALA A 55 -3.38 -0.46 -5.40
N ALA A 56 -2.56 -0.91 -4.43
CA ALA A 56 -2.53 -2.31 -4.02
C ALA A 56 -3.83 -2.71 -3.29
N ARG A 57 -4.33 -1.86 -2.39
CA ARG A 57 -5.59 -2.08 -1.65
C ARG A 57 -6.79 -2.19 -2.58
N GLN A 58 -6.87 -1.32 -3.60
CA GLN A 58 -7.97 -1.35 -4.58
C GLN A 58 -8.10 -2.71 -5.26
N LYS A 59 -6.98 -3.39 -5.58
CA LYS A 59 -7.01 -4.74 -6.18
C LYS A 59 -7.65 -5.81 -5.28
N PHE A 60 -7.68 -5.61 -3.96
CA PHE A 60 -8.40 -6.49 -3.03
C PHE A 60 -9.88 -6.10 -2.90
N GLY A 61 -10.22 -4.83 -3.14
CA GLY A 61 -11.59 -4.30 -3.07
C GLY A 61 -12.40 -4.44 -4.36
N SER A 62 -11.77 -4.58 -5.52
CA SER A 62 -12.46 -4.72 -6.83
C SER A 62 -13.18 -6.07 -7.03
N GLY A 63 -13.29 -6.90 -5.98
CA GLY A 63 -13.84 -8.26 -6.02
C GLY A 63 -15.23 -8.44 -5.41
N GLU A 64 -15.82 -7.40 -4.80
CA GLU A 64 -17.19 -7.46 -4.26
C GLU A 64 -18.04 -6.32 -4.83
N GLY A 65 -18.84 -6.64 -5.85
CA GLY A 65 -20.10 -5.95 -6.11
C GLY A 65 -20.06 -4.60 -6.86
N SER A 66 -19.57 -4.58 -8.11
CA SER A 66 -20.37 -3.91 -9.14
C SER A 66 -21.58 -4.81 -9.45
N ARG A 67 -22.53 -4.88 -8.51
CA ARG A 67 -23.94 -5.02 -8.90
C ARG A 67 -24.39 -3.60 -9.15
N ASP A 68 -24.91 -3.37 -10.35
CA ASP A 68 -25.72 -2.20 -10.66
C ASP A 68 -26.52 -1.82 -9.41
N SER A 69 -26.16 -0.69 -8.80
CA SER A 69 -27.11 0.02 -7.96
C SER A 69 -28.07 0.65 -8.95
N GLU A 70 -29.07 -0.11 -9.36
CA GLU A 70 -30.20 0.39 -10.12
C GLU A 70 -30.75 1.60 -9.36
N PHE A 71 -30.53 2.77 -9.95
CA PHE A 71 -30.96 4.03 -9.40
C PHE A 71 -32.48 4.08 -9.38
N SER A 72 -33.08 4.28 -8.21
CA SER A 72 -34.52 4.51 -8.03
C SER A 72 -34.77 5.94 -7.56
N LEU A 73 -35.73 6.62 -8.19
CA LEU A 73 -36.30 7.89 -7.76
C LEU A 73 -37.61 7.64 -7.01
N ASN A 74 -37.56 7.01 -5.83
CA ASN A 74 -38.65 7.01 -4.84
C ASN A 74 -38.11 6.50 -3.50
N ASP A 75 -37.81 7.41 -2.58
CA ASP A 75 -38.61 7.62 -1.34
C ASP A 75 -38.47 9.09 -0.92
#